data_AF-M3XPX9-F1
#
_entry.id   AF-M3XPX9-F1
#
_cell.length_a   1.000
_cell.length_b   1.000
_cell.length_c   1.000
_cell.angle_alpha   90.00
_cell.angle_beta   90.00
_cell.angle_gamma   90.00
#
_symmetry.space_group_name_H-M   'P 1'
#
loop_
_entity.id
_entity.type
_entity.pdbx_description
1 polymer ?
#
loop_
_entity_poly.entity_id
_entity_poly.type
_entity_poly.pdbx_seq_one_letter_code
_entity_poly.pdbx_strand_id
1 'polypeptide(L)' 'MCKKISGENENCLLQQDPQMKKMFLCTFIVATKPWKFEFTTLKKQCEEV' A
#
# COMPACT_ATOMS: atom_id res chain seq x y z
N MET A 1 -7.26 1.65 -14.88
CA MET A 1 -7.75 1.88 -13.52
C MET A 1 -7.95 0.52 -12.88
N CYS A 2 -7.03 0.12 -12.00
CA CYS A 2 -7.07 -1.20 -11.38
C CYS A 2 -8.11 -1.23 -10.27
N LYS A 3 -8.78 -2.37 -10.12
CA LYS A 3 -9.66 -2.63 -8.99
C LYS A 3 -8.87 -3.45 -7.97
N LYS A 4 -9.19 -3.34 -6.69
CA LYS A 4 -8.49 -4.07 -5.61
C LYS A 4 -8.47 -5.61 -5.80
N ILE A 5 -9.37 -6.14 -6.63
CA ILE A 5 -9.55 -7.58 -6.90
C ILE A 5 -8.96 -8.00 -8.26
N SER A 6 -8.49 -7.06 -9.10
CA SER A 6 -7.73 -7.45 -10.31
C SER A 6 -6.33 -7.89 -9.88
N GLY A 7 -5.94 -9.09 -10.30
CA GLY A 7 -4.77 -9.83 -9.80
C GLY A 7 -3.43 -9.12 -10.00
N GLU A 8 -2.39 -9.69 -9.40
CA GLU A 8 -1.03 -9.16 -9.18
C GLU A 8 -0.23 -8.70 -10.43
N ASN A 9 -0.80 -8.73 -11.63
CA ASN A 9 -0.10 -8.48 -12.90
C ASN A 9 -0.65 -7.30 -13.71
N GLU A 10 -1.28 -6.32 -13.08
CA GLU A 10 -1.63 -5.07 -13.78
C GLU A 10 -0.57 -4.00 -13.49
N ASN A 11 0.10 -3.52 -14.54
CA ASN A 11 0.90 -2.29 -14.50
C ASN A 11 -0.04 -1.10 -14.23
N CYS A 12 -0.45 -0.94 -12.98
CA CYS A 12 -1.43 0.04 -12.57
C CYS A 12 -0.84 1.45 -12.68
N LEU A 13 -1.39 2.22 -13.62
CA LEU A 13 -1.07 3.64 -13.73
C LEU A 13 -1.65 4.41 -12.54
N LEU A 14 -0.91 5.41 -12.08
CA LEU A 14 -1.40 6.36 -11.06
C LEU A 14 -2.64 7.09 -11.60
N GLN A 15 -3.61 7.33 -10.70
CA GLN A 15 -4.83 8.03 -11.07
C GLN A 15 -4.53 9.49 -11.44
N GLN A 16 -4.96 9.89 -12.63
CA GLN A 16 -4.72 11.24 -13.16
C GLN A 16 -5.89 12.19 -12.87
N ASP A 17 -7.10 11.66 -12.64
CA ASP A 17 -8.28 12.44 -12.27
C ASP A 17 -8.04 13.19 -10.94
N PRO A 18 -8.03 14.54 -10.95
CA PRO A 18 -7.78 15.34 -9.76
C PRO A 18 -8.76 15.08 -8.61
N GLN A 19 -10.01 14.71 -8.91
CA GLN A 19 -11.03 14.42 -7.89
C GLN A 19 -10.84 13.05 -7.23
N MET A 20 -10.08 12.16 -7.89
CA MET A 20 -9.77 10.82 -7.41
C MET A 20 -8.30 10.65 -6.98
N LYS A 21 -7.49 11.72 -7.07
CA LYS A 21 -6.13 11.73 -6.53
C LYS A 21 -6.23 11.72 -5.00
N LYS A 22 -5.94 10.56 -4.42
CA LYS A 22 -5.75 10.40 -2.98
C LYS A 22 -4.31 10.01 -2.73
N MET A 23 -3.52 10.96 -2.23
CA MET A 23 -2.17 10.67 -1.76
C MET A 23 -2.20 10.50 -0.25
N PHE A 24 -1.49 9.49 0.23
CA PHE A 24 -1.33 9.25 1.66
C PHE A 24 0.14 9.16 2.00
N LEU A 25 0.54 9.84 3.07
CA LEU A 25 1.80 9.59 3.73
C LEU A 25 1.56 8.51 4.79
N CYS A 26 2.19 7.35 4.63
CA CYS A 26 2.04 6.25 5.55
C CYS A 26 3.37 5.85 6.21
N THR A 27 3.34 5.64 7.52
CA THR A 27 4.44 5.03 8.29
C THR A 27 4.01 3.66 8.78
N PHE A 28 4.85 2.66 8.50
CA PHE A 28 4.65 1.28 8.94
C PHE A 28 5.80 0.83 9.84
N ILE A 29 5.48 0.10 10.89
CA ILE A 29 6.46 -0.64 11.70
C ILE A 29 6.15 -2.12 11.50
N VAL A 30 7.12 -2.86 10.96
CA VAL A 30 6.97 -4.29 10.63
C VAL A 30 8.01 -5.08 11.40
N ALA A 31 7.56 -6.02 12.23
CA ALA A 31 8.42 -7.03 12.83
C ALA A 31 8.63 -8.18 11.83
N THR A 32 9.85 -8.72 11.78
CA THR A 32 10.16 -9.85 10.89
C THR A 32 11.06 -10.86 11.58
N LYS A 33 10.87 -12.14 11.25
CA LYS A 33 11.85 -13.21 11.47
C LYS A 33 12.32 -13.70 10.10
N PRO A 34 13.42 -13.16 9.55
CA PRO A 34 13.83 -13.41 8.16
C PRO A 34 14.03 -14.90 7.87
N TRP A 35 14.64 -15.63 8.79
CA TRP A 35 14.95 -17.06 8.68
C TRP A 35 13.72 -17.97 8.63
N LYS A 36 12.56 -17.46 9.09
CA LYS A 36 11.28 -18.17 9.06
C LYS A 36 10.31 -17.59 8.04
N PHE A 37 10.73 -16.54 7.33
CA PHE A 37 9.89 -15.78 6.42
C PHE A 37 8.59 -15.28 7.08
N GLU A 38 8.68 -14.92 8.37
CA GLU A 38 7.54 -14.39 9.13
C GLU A 38 7.58 -12.86 9.15
N PHE A 39 6.43 -12.23 8.94
CA PHE A 39 6.25 -10.78 8.99
C PHE A 39 5.00 -10.44 9.77
N THR A 40 5.04 -9.37 10.57
CA THR A 40 3.89 -8.90 11.34
C THR A 40 3.90 -7.39 11.40
N THR A 41 2.81 -6.75 10.98
CA THR A 41 2.64 -5.31 11.08
C THR A 41 2.33 -4.93 12.52
N LEU A 42 3.22 -4.17 13.15
CA LEU A 42 3.06 -3.68 14.52
C LEU A 42 2.35 -2.33 14.57
N LYS A 43 2.65 -1.42 13.63
CA LYS A 43 2.03 -0.10 13.54
C LYS A 43 1.75 0.25 12.08
N LYS A 44 0.60 0.87 11.84
CA LYS A 44 0.24 1.56 10.61
C LYS A 44 -0.37 2.91 10.95
N GLN A 45 0.24 3.98 10.45
CA GLN A 45 -0.30 5.33 10.53
C GLN A 45 -0.29 5.93 9.12
N CYS A 46 -1.41 6.50 8.69
CA CYS A 46 -1.55 7.10 7.36
C CYS A 46 -2.31 8.42 7.47
N GLU A 47 -1.83 9.43 6.76
CA GLU A 47 -2.40 10.78 6.72
C GLU A 47 -2.57 11.19 5.25
N GLU A 48 -3.68 11.87 4.93
CA GLU A 48 -3.94 12.38 3.58
C GLU A 48 -3.05 13.61 3.31
N VAL A 49 -2.52 13.72 2.08
CA VAL A 49 -1.61 14.79 1.62
C VAL A 49 -2.25 15.58 0.49
#